data_AF-A0A317HSG4-F1
#
_entry.id   AF-A0A317HSG4-F1
#
_cell.length_a   1.000
_cell.length_b   1.000
_cell.length_c   1.000
_cell.angle_alpha   90.00
_cell.angle_beta   90.00
_cell.angle_gamma   90.00
#
_symmetry.space_group_name_H-M   'P 1'
#
loop_
_entity.id
_entity.type
_entity.pdbx_description
1 polymer ?
#
loop_
_entity_poly.entity_id
_entity_poly.type
_entity_poly.pdbx_seq_one_letter_code
_entity_poly.pdbx_strand_id
1 'polypeptide(L)'
;VRQKMTELGMGDNPRQNFAQAMSQMASGDATADSLVKAAATAPPQMQPRIYQEAASRALDDGNADQARQIANDHLQGSARDVVMQRIEFREMATKAEGVRIEEIRQQISRLTSDNDRIDLLLRMADDIAKSNSKLAKQVLEEARQLTNRRATGYENFEQQLRVAHAFAVVEPARSFEILDSGIGQLNELLTAAAVLNGFEVNIFRDGELPLQGGGGLTAMISRYGQELALLARTDFERSEMVAGHFQLAEPRIMTRLSIIQGLLGLEVQQQQNPGPFRGFGQTFTFRQP
;
A
#
# COMPACT_ATOMS: atom_id res chain seq x y z
N VAL A 1 38.16 21.72 32.46
CA VAL A 1 37.76 22.54 31.29
C VAL A 1 36.52 22.00 30.54
N ARG A 2 36.18 20.70 30.62
CA ARG A 2 34.96 20.15 29.97
C ARG A 2 33.65 20.32 30.75
N GLN A 3 33.69 20.80 31.99
CA GLN A 3 32.51 20.90 32.87
C GLN A 3 31.94 22.32 33.00
N LYS A 4 32.58 23.32 32.37
CA LYS A 4 32.11 24.72 32.29
C LYS A 4 31.47 25.10 30.94
N MET A 5 31.33 24.14 30.02
CA MET A 5 30.61 24.34 28.75
C MET A 5 29.14 23.92 28.81
N THR A 6 28.67 23.41 29.95
CA THR A 6 27.25 23.05 30.16
C THR A 6 26.44 24.19 30.79
N GLU A 7 27.11 25.24 31.31
CA GLU A 7 26.47 26.43 31.90
C GLU A 7 26.25 27.58 30.90
N LEU A 8 26.70 27.44 29.65
CA LEU A 8 26.53 28.46 28.60
C LEU A 8 25.45 28.04 27.59
N GLY A 9 24.20 28.05 28.03
CA GLY A 9 23.02 28.45 27.23
C GLY A 9 22.75 27.79 25.87
N MET A 10 23.39 26.68 25.48
CA MET A 10 23.11 25.96 24.23
C MET A 10 21.96 24.95 24.40
N GLY A 11 20.81 25.42 24.89
CA GLY A 11 19.60 24.60 25.04
C GLY A 11 18.40 25.11 24.24
N ASP A 12 18.25 26.43 24.13
CA ASP A 12 17.09 27.05 23.50
C ASP A 12 17.53 28.39 22.91
N ASN A 13 18.14 28.35 21.72
CA ASN A 13 18.32 29.58 20.97
C ASN A 13 17.05 29.80 20.12
N PRO A 14 16.13 30.70 20.52
CA PRO A 14 14.87 30.91 19.81
C PRO A 14 15.08 31.28 18.32
N ARG A 15 16.21 31.93 18.00
CA ARG A 15 16.62 32.22 16.62
C ARG A 15 17.04 30.98 15.82
N GLN A 16 17.62 29.96 16.46
CA GLN A 16 17.96 28.69 15.79
C GLN A 16 16.70 27.87 15.50
N ASN A 17 15.76 27.82 16.44
CA ASN A 17 14.49 27.09 16.26
C ASN A 17 13.68 27.68 15.09
N PHE A 18 13.64 29.01 14.98
CA PHE A 18 13.03 29.69 13.83
C PHE A 18 13.73 29.37 12.50
N ALA A 19 15.07 29.45 12.46
CA ALA A 19 15.85 29.16 11.26
C ALA A 19 15.71 27.70 10.79
N GLN A 20 15.68 26.76 11.74
CA GLN A 20 15.52 25.34 11.46
C GLN A 20 14.11 25.03 10.96
N ALA A 21 13.07 25.59 11.57
CA ALA A 21 11.70 25.42 11.09
C ALA A 21 11.47 26.05 9.71
N MET A 22 12.09 27.21 9.42
CA MET A 22 12.04 27.80 8.07
C MET A 22 12.77 26.94 7.04
N SER A 23 13.90 26.33 7.40
CA SER A 23 14.59 25.37 6.54
C SER A 23 13.76 24.11 6.30
N GLN A 24 13.07 23.60 7.32
CA GLN A 24 12.16 22.45 7.22
C GLN A 24 10.90 22.77 6.42
N MET A 25 10.38 24.00 6.53
CA MET A 25 9.25 24.47 5.73
C MET A 25 9.64 24.56 4.25
N ALA A 26 10.88 24.97 3.96
CA ALA A 26 11.41 24.99 2.59
C ALA A 26 11.66 23.58 2.02
N SER A 27 11.94 22.58 2.87
CA SER A 27 12.13 21.18 2.44
C SER A 27 10.83 20.35 2.44
N GLY A 28 9.76 20.84 3.06
CA GLY A 28 8.49 20.12 3.20
C GLY A 28 8.40 19.17 4.40
N ASP A 29 9.45 19.14 5.24
CA ASP A 29 9.56 18.23 6.41
C ASP A 29 9.12 18.88 7.72
N ALA A 30 8.60 20.11 7.69
CA ALA A 30 8.15 20.79 8.89
C ALA A 30 6.99 20.03 9.55
N THR A 31 7.02 19.94 10.88
CA THR A 31 5.96 19.35 11.70
C THR A 31 5.12 20.45 12.32
N ALA A 32 3.87 20.16 12.68
CA ALA A 32 3.02 21.14 13.36
C ALA A 32 3.70 21.71 14.62
N ASP A 33 4.37 20.86 15.42
CA ASP A 33 5.07 21.29 16.64
C ASP A 33 6.29 22.17 16.36
N SER A 34 7.09 21.85 15.32
CA SER A 34 8.24 22.68 14.97
C SER A 34 7.80 24.07 14.46
N LEU A 35 6.66 24.14 13.79
CA LEU A 35 6.05 25.39 13.32
C LEU A 35 5.46 26.22 14.47
N VAL A 36 4.81 25.60 15.46
CA VAL A 36 4.32 26.29 16.68
C VAL A 36 5.49 26.90 17.47
N LYS A 37 6.57 26.15 17.66
CA LYS A 37 7.78 26.64 18.34
C LYS A 37 8.43 27.80 17.57
N ALA A 38 8.47 27.73 16.25
CA ALA A 38 8.99 28.81 15.42
C ALA A 38 8.12 30.07 15.50
N ALA A 39 6.79 29.91 15.47
CA ALA A 39 5.85 31.02 15.58
C ALA A 39 6.02 31.80 16.89
N ALA A 40 6.25 31.12 18.02
CA ALA A 40 6.48 31.76 19.32
C ALA A 40 7.70 32.71 19.34
N THR A 41 8.65 32.51 18.43
CA THR A 41 9.91 33.28 18.35
C THR A 41 9.94 34.26 17.17
N ALA A 42 8.91 34.23 16.31
CA ALA A 42 8.81 35.07 15.13
C ALA A 42 8.32 36.48 15.47
N PRO A 43 8.66 37.50 14.64
CA PRO A 43 8.10 38.84 14.76
C PRO A 43 6.56 38.84 14.76
N PRO A 44 5.89 39.72 15.53
CA PRO A 44 4.43 39.72 15.71
C PRO A 44 3.62 39.76 14.41
N GLN A 45 4.16 40.40 13.37
CA GLN A 45 3.52 40.50 12.06
C GLN A 45 3.50 39.16 11.30
N MET A 46 4.41 38.24 11.61
CA MET A 46 4.52 36.94 10.94
C MET A 46 3.91 35.80 11.76
N GLN A 47 3.74 35.96 13.08
CA GLN A 47 3.21 34.91 13.96
C GLN A 47 1.89 34.32 13.46
N PRO A 48 0.87 35.12 13.08
CA PRO A 48 -0.42 34.56 12.65
C PRO A 48 -0.29 33.66 11.43
N ARG A 49 0.60 34.01 10.49
CA ARG A 49 0.83 33.22 9.27
C ARG A 49 1.51 31.88 9.59
N ILE A 50 2.47 31.87 10.52
CA ILE A 50 3.18 30.65 10.89
C ILE A 50 2.27 29.73 11.71
N TYR A 51 1.42 30.29 12.59
CA TYR A 51 0.41 29.50 13.31
C TYR A 51 -0.66 28.92 12.38
N GLN A 52 -1.06 29.65 11.33
CA GLN A 52 -1.95 29.11 10.29
C GLN A 52 -1.31 27.93 9.54
N GLU A 53 -0.03 28.03 9.22
CA GLU A 53 0.72 26.93 8.59
C GLU A 53 0.83 25.72 9.53
N ALA A 54 1.12 25.96 10.82
CA ALA A 54 1.18 24.92 11.83
C ALA A 54 -0.15 24.17 11.98
N ALA A 55 -1.28 24.89 12.03
CA ALA A 55 -2.61 24.30 12.08
C ALA A 55 -2.95 23.53 10.80
N SER A 56 -2.54 24.04 9.63
CA SER A 56 -2.72 23.34 8.35
C SER A 56 -1.91 22.05 8.29
N ARG A 57 -0.66 22.06 8.78
CA ARG A 57 0.17 20.87 8.86
C ARG A 57 -0.42 19.83 9.80
N ALA A 58 -0.90 20.25 10.98
CA ALA A 58 -1.60 19.36 11.91
C ALA A 58 -2.83 18.70 11.25
N LEU A 59 -3.60 19.46 10.47
CA LEU A 59 -4.73 18.90 9.70
C LEU A 59 -4.28 17.88 8.65
N ASP A 60 -3.20 18.16 7.92
CA ASP A 60 -2.67 17.27 6.88
C ASP A 60 -2.16 15.96 7.45
N ASP A 61 -1.53 16.02 8.62
CA ASP A 61 -1.09 14.87 9.41
C ASP A 61 -2.26 14.11 10.08
N GLY A 62 -3.50 14.62 9.93
CA GLY A 62 -4.72 13.99 10.45
C GLY A 62 -5.08 14.35 11.89
N ASN A 63 -4.38 15.29 12.51
CA ASN A 63 -4.59 15.73 13.88
C ASN A 63 -5.48 16.99 13.96
N ALA A 64 -6.78 16.80 13.76
CA ALA A 64 -7.77 17.89 13.77
C ALA A 64 -7.89 18.58 15.15
N ASP A 65 -7.71 17.85 16.23
CA ASP A 65 -7.77 18.41 17.60
C ASP A 65 -6.60 19.34 17.88
N GLN A 66 -5.38 18.94 17.49
CA GLN A 66 -4.20 19.80 17.57
C GLN A 66 -4.34 21.06 16.70
N ALA A 67 -4.86 20.92 15.48
CA ALA A 67 -5.13 22.07 14.60
C ALA A 67 -6.14 23.04 15.23
N ARG A 68 -7.21 22.52 15.86
CA ARG A 68 -8.22 23.31 16.57
C ARG A 68 -7.63 24.03 17.77
N GLN A 69 -6.76 23.36 18.52
CA GLN A 69 -6.06 23.95 19.66
C GLN A 69 -5.16 25.11 19.21
N ILE A 70 -4.31 24.91 18.20
CA ILE A 70 -3.45 25.96 17.64
C ILE A 70 -4.28 27.16 17.18
N ALA A 71 -5.41 26.92 16.50
CA ALA A 71 -6.30 27.98 16.03
C ALA A 71 -6.96 28.76 17.17
N ASN A 72 -7.38 28.09 18.25
CA ASN A 72 -8.01 28.75 19.39
C ASN A 72 -7.01 29.52 20.26
N ASP A 73 -5.82 28.98 20.45
CA ASP A 73 -4.83 29.52 21.38
C ASP A 73 -4.02 30.67 20.77
N HIS A 74 -3.81 30.65 19.44
CA HIS A 74 -2.84 31.53 18.79
C HIS A 74 -3.37 32.36 17.61
N LEU A 75 -4.58 32.07 17.10
CA LEU A 75 -5.20 32.83 16.00
C LEU A 75 -6.40 33.62 16.49
N GLN A 76 -6.69 34.75 15.83
CA GLN A 76 -7.83 35.61 16.14
C GLN A 76 -8.55 36.07 14.87
N GLY A 77 -9.84 36.40 15.01
CA GLY A 77 -10.68 36.92 13.92
C GLY A 77 -10.68 36.02 12.68
N SER A 78 -10.57 36.64 11.51
CA SER A 78 -10.64 35.96 10.21
C SER A 78 -9.61 34.84 10.03
N ALA A 79 -8.43 34.97 10.65
CA ALA A 79 -7.39 33.96 10.56
C ALA A 79 -7.80 32.65 11.26
N ARG A 80 -8.50 32.75 12.40
CA ARG A 80 -9.07 31.61 13.12
C ARG A 80 -10.24 31.02 12.33
N ASP A 81 -11.14 31.86 11.82
CA ASP A 81 -12.33 31.41 11.10
C ASP A 81 -11.97 30.58 9.87
N VAL A 82 -10.95 30.99 9.10
CA VAL A 82 -10.46 30.24 7.93
C VAL A 82 -9.95 28.85 8.33
N VAL A 83 -9.21 28.75 9.43
CA VAL A 83 -8.70 27.47 9.92
C VAL A 83 -9.84 26.59 10.43
N MET A 84 -10.79 27.14 11.20
CA MET A 84 -11.95 26.40 11.71
C MET A 84 -12.82 25.87 10.58
N GLN A 85 -13.07 26.66 9.53
CA GLN A 85 -13.83 26.20 8.36
C GLN A 85 -13.11 25.05 7.63
N ARG A 86 -11.78 25.08 7.53
CA ARG A 86 -10.99 23.96 6.98
C ARG A 86 -11.10 22.70 7.85
N ILE A 87 -11.06 22.84 9.17
CA ILE A 87 -11.25 21.73 10.12
C ILE A 87 -12.63 21.11 9.89
N GLU A 88 -13.69 21.92 9.90
CA GLU A 88 -15.07 21.44 9.70
C GLU A 88 -15.25 20.73 8.36
N PHE A 89 -14.70 21.28 7.27
CA PHE A 89 -14.77 20.65 5.96
C PHE A 89 -14.08 19.27 5.95
N ARG A 90 -12.90 19.15 6.60
CA ARG A 90 -12.15 17.90 6.68
C ARG A 90 -12.86 16.86 7.55
N GLU A 91 -13.47 17.30 8.65
CA GLU A 91 -14.31 16.43 9.49
C GLU A 91 -15.56 15.96 8.75
N MET A 92 -16.22 16.82 7.97
CA MET A 92 -17.34 16.43 7.12
C MET A 92 -16.93 15.42 6.05
N ALA A 93 -15.81 15.64 5.37
CA ALA A 93 -15.29 14.70 4.37
C ALA A 93 -14.96 13.33 5.00
N THR A 94 -14.35 13.32 6.19
CA THR A 94 -14.03 12.07 6.91
C THR A 94 -15.28 11.36 7.42
N LYS A 95 -16.28 12.11 7.91
CA LYS A 95 -17.59 11.54 8.27
C LYS A 95 -18.31 10.95 7.05
N ALA A 96 -18.20 11.58 5.88
CA ALA A 96 -18.75 11.05 4.64
C ALA A 96 -18.05 9.75 4.20
N GLU A 97 -16.73 9.63 4.41
CA GLU A 97 -16.02 8.35 4.25
C GLU A 97 -16.54 7.28 5.20
N GLY A 98 -16.74 7.63 6.48
CA GLY A 98 -17.30 6.73 7.50
C GLY A 98 -18.72 6.23 7.18
N VAL A 99 -19.57 7.09 6.63
CA VAL A 99 -20.92 6.68 6.18
C VAL A 99 -20.82 5.72 5.00
N ARG A 100 -19.95 6.01 4.03
CA ARG A 100 -19.78 5.14 2.84
C ARG A 100 -19.24 3.76 3.22
N ILE A 101 -18.28 3.66 4.13
CA ILE A 101 -17.76 2.35 4.53
C ILE A 101 -18.82 1.51 5.26
N GLU A 102 -19.68 2.14 6.08
CA GLU A 102 -20.79 1.42 6.73
C GLU A 102 -21.85 0.97 5.72
N GLU A 103 -22.14 1.75 4.69
CA GLU A 103 -23.01 1.30 3.59
C GLU A 103 -22.43 0.09 2.86
N ILE A 104 -21.11 0.08 2.60
CA ILE A 104 -20.39 -1.05 2.01
C ILE A 104 -20.53 -2.30 2.90
N ARG A 105 -20.27 -2.16 4.21
CA ARG A 105 -20.41 -3.27 5.18
C ARG A 105 -21.83 -3.84 5.23
N GLN A 106 -22.85 -2.98 5.17
CA GLN A 106 -24.24 -3.42 5.12
C GLN A 106 -24.57 -4.19 3.83
N GLN A 107 -23.93 -3.86 2.70
CA GLN A 107 -24.10 -4.64 1.47
C GLN A 107 -23.40 -5.99 1.58
N ILE A 108 -22.17 -6.02 2.12
CA ILE A 108 -21.39 -7.24 2.35
C ILE A 108 -22.09 -8.20 3.30
N SER A 109 -22.73 -7.68 4.37
CA SER A 109 -23.43 -8.52 5.35
C SER A 109 -24.63 -9.25 4.76
N ARG A 110 -25.16 -8.80 3.61
CA ARG A 110 -26.26 -9.47 2.90
C ARG A 110 -25.76 -10.60 1.99
N LEU A 111 -24.47 -10.65 1.71
CA LEU A 111 -23.86 -11.70 0.89
C LEU A 111 -23.51 -12.90 1.76
N THR A 112 -23.77 -14.10 1.24
CA THR A 112 -23.58 -15.35 1.97
C THR A 112 -22.17 -15.92 1.79
N SER A 113 -21.59 -15.77 0.61
CA SER A 113 -20.27 -16.32 0.26
C SER A 113 -19.16 -15.30 0.49
N ASP A 114 -18.04 -15.73 1.08
CA ASP A 114 -16.83 -14.90 1.17
C ASP A 114 -16.33 -14.47 -0.21
N ASN A 115 -16.53 -15.30 -1.24
CA ASN A 115 -16.13 -14.98 -2.61
C ASN A 115 -16.91 -13.76 -3.13
N ASP A 116 -18.23 -13.77 -2.98
CA ASP A 116 -19.09 -12.67 -3.41
C ASP A 116 -18.73 -11.38 -2.66
N ARG A 117 -18.40 -11.51 -1.37
CA ARG A 117 -17.95 -10.40 -0.52
C ARG A 117 -16.63 -9.81 -1.03
N ILE A 118 -15.64 -10.65 -1.31
CA ILE A 118 -14.35 -10.24 -1.88
C ILE A 118 -14.57 -9.58 -3.25
N ASP A 119 -15.41 -10.15 -4.11
CA ASP A 119 -15.73 -9.59 -5.43
C ASP A 119 -16.39 -8.22 -5.37
N LEU A 120 -17.28 -8.01 -4.39
CA LEU A 120 -17.89 -6.71 -4.15
C LEU A 120 -16.84 -5.70 -3.65
N LEU A 121 -16.05 -6.08 -2.65
CA LEU A 121 -15.01 -5.23 -2.06
C LEU A 121 -13.96 -4.80 -3.10
N LEU A 122 -13.48 -5.73 -3.93
CA LEU A 122 -12.50 -5.43 -4.97
C LEU A 122 -13.04 -4.46 -6.01
N ARG A 123 -14.30 -4.64 -6.45
CA ARG A 123 -14.95 -3.70 -7.39
C ARG A 123 -15.11 -2.31 -6.78
N MET A 124 -15.60 -2.23 -5.55
CA MET A 124 -15.75 -0.95 -4.85
C MET A 124 -14.41 -0.26 -4.65
N ALA A 125 -13.37 -1.00 -4.28
CA ALA A 125 -12.03 -0.44 -4.12
C ALA A 125 -11.49 0.16 -5.42
N ASP A 126 -11.66 -0.52 -6.57
CA ASP A 126 -11.24 0.01 -7.88
C ASP A 126 -11.98 1.30 -8.26
N ASP A 127 -13.31 1.31 -8.05
CA ASP A 127 -14.15 2.49 -8.32
C ASP A 127 -13.74 3.68 -7.43
N ILE A 128 -13.47 3.41 -6.14
CA ILE A 128 -13.12 4.43 -5.16
C ILE A 128 -11.68 4.92 -5.34
N ALA A 129 -10.73 4.06 -5.74
CA ALA A 129 -9.30 4.38 -5.81
C ALA A 129 -8.97 5.61 -6.66
N LYS A 130 -9.78 5.87 -7.70
CA LYS A 130 -9.62 7.03 -8.61
C LYS A 130 -9.93 8.37 -7.95
N SER A 131 -10.78 8.38 -6.92
CA SER A 131 -11.29 9.60 -6.29
C SER A 131 -10.90 9.73 -4.82
N ASN A 132 -10.71 8.61 -4.13
CA ASN A 132 -10.38 8.57 -2.72
C ASN A 132 -9.52 7.33 -2.39
N SER A 133 -8.21 7.46 -2.57
CA SER A 133 -7.25 6.38 -2.27
C SER A 133 -7.35 5.91 -0.81
N LYS A 134 -7.62 6.80 0.16
CA LYS A 134 -7.72 6.44 1.58
C LYS A 134 -8.89 5.51 1.86
N LEU A 135 -10.08 5.82 1.33
CA LEU A 135 -11.25 4.95 1.48
C LEU A 135 -11.05 3.63 0.71
N ALA A 136 -10.44 3.66 -0.47
CA ALA A 136 -10.11 2.43 -1.20
C ALA A 136 -9.21 1.50 -0.39
N LYS A 137 -8.20 2.04 0.32
CA LYS A 137 -7.35 1.25 1.24
C LYS A 137 -8.17 0.58 2.34
N GLN A 138 -9.11 1.31 2.95
CA GLN A 138 -9.96 0.75 4.01
C GLN A 138 -10.82 -0.40 3.49
N VAL A 139 -11.41 -0.25 2.30
CA VAL A 139 -12.18 -1.30 1.63
C VAL A 139 -11.30 -2.52 1.32
N LEU A 140 -10.10 -2.32 0.79
CA LEU A 140 -9.16 -3.41 0.51
C LEU A 140 -8.68 -4.12 1.77
N GLU A 141 -8.56 -3.41 2.89
CA GLU A 141 -8.20 -4.03 4.17
C GLU A 141 -9.31 -4.98 4.66
N GLU A 142 -10.59 -4.66 4.43
CA GLU A 142 -11.69 -5.60 4.69
C GLU A 142 -11.59 -6.84 3.79
N ALA A 143 -11.23 -6.67 2.51
CA ALA A 143 -11.01 -7.81 1.61
C ALA A 143 -9.83 -8.68 2.07
N ARG A 144 -8.75 -8.05 2.56
CA ARG A 144 -7.59 -8.74 3.13
C ARG A 144 -7.97 -9.56 4.37
N GLN A 145 -8.83 -9.04 5.23
CA GLN A 145 -9.27 -9.77 6.43
C GLN A 145 -10.00 -11.07 6.07
N LEU A 146 -10.78 -11.09 4.98
CA LEU A 146 -11.47 -12.30 4.49
C LEU A 146 -10.49 -13.32 3.88
N THR A 147 -9.35 -12.87 3.36
CA THR A 147 -8.34 -13.72 2.71
C THR A 147 -7.12 -14.03 3.58
N ASN A 148 -7.03 -13.48 4.80
CA ASN A 148 -5.89 -13.65 5.72
C ASN A 148 -5.75 -15.08 6.30
N ARG A 149 -6.69 -15.98 5.99
CA ARG A 149 -6.59 -17.40 6.35
C ARG A 149 -5.62 -18.13 5.42
N ARG A 150 -4.93 -19.14 5.96
CA ARG A 150 -4.11 -20.06 5.17
C ARG A 150 -4.94 -20.68 4.03
N ALA A 151 -4.41 -20.69 2.80
CA ALA A 151 -5.14 -21.21 1.65
C ALA A 151 -5.34 -22.73 1.79
N THR A 152 -6.57 -23.22 1.66
CA THR A 152 -6.86 -24.67 1.68
C THR A 152 -7.01 -25.26 0.27
N GLY A 153 -6.96 -24.42 -0.75
CA GLY A 153 -7.00 -24.81 -2.15
C GLY A 153 -6.59 -23.65 -3.07
N TYR A 154 -6.53 -23.93 -4.38
CA TYR A 154 -6.10 -22.94 -5.37
C TYR A 154 -7.03 -21.72 -5.44
N GLU A 155 -8.32 -21.89 -5.20
CA GLU A 155 -9.28 -20.78 -5.17
C GLU A 155 -8.95 -19.74 -4.09
N ASN A 156 -8.50 -20.18 -2.92
CA ASN A 156 -8.06 -19.26 -1.86
C ASN A 156 -6.80 -18.49 -2.25
N PHE A 157 -5.85 -19.13 -2.92
CA PHE A 157 -4.66 -18.46 -3.46
C PHE A 157 -5.04 -17.42 -4.51
N GLU A 158 -5.95 -17.75 -5.42
CA GLU A 158 -6.44 -16.80 -6.43
C GLU A 158 -7.12 -15.59 -5.79
N GLN A 159 -7.88 -15.78 -4.71
CA GLN A 159 -8.46 -14.66 -3.95
C GLN A 159 -7.40 -13.77 -3.31
N GLN A 160 -6.39 -14.37 -2.68
CA GLN A 160 -5.26 -13.63 -2.10
C GLN A 160 -4.51 -12.84 -3.16
N LEU A 161 -4.25 -13.44 -4.34
CA LEU A 161 -3.63 -12.77 -5.47
C LEU A 161 -4.46 -11.60 -5.98
N ARG A 162 -5.78 -11.76 -6.11
CA ARG A 162 -6.66 -10.65 -6.54
C ARG A 162 -6.65 -9.49 -5.55
N VAL A 163 -6.59 -9.77 -4.25
CA VAL A 163 -6.44 -8.73 -3.22
C VAL A 163 -5.05 -8.08 -3.29
N ALA A 164 -3.98 -8.86 -3.47
CA ALA A 164 -2.64 -8.33 -3.67
C ALA A 164 -2.56 -7.42 -4.91
N HIS A 165 -3.16 -7.85 -6.02
CA HIS A 165 -3.25 -7.08 -7.26
C HIS A 165 -3.92 -5.72 -7.03
N ALA A 166 -5.06 -5.70 -6.35
CA ALA A 166 -5.77 -4.46 -6.05
C ALA A 166 -4.95 -3.53 -5.14
N PHE A 167 -4.19 -4.09 -4.18
CA PHE A 167 -3.23 -3.31 -3.40
C PHE A 167 -2.05 -2.78 -4.21
N ALA A 168 -1.67 -3.40 -5.33
CA ALA A 168 -0.50 -2.99 -6.10
C ALA A 168 -0.58 -1.53 -6.57
N VAL A 169 -1.78 -1.02 -6.84
CA VAL A 169 -2.00 0.37 -7.28
C VAL A 169 -2.10 1.33 -6.10
N VAL A 170 -2.68 0.89 -4.98
CA VAL A 170 -3.09 1.77 -3.88
C VAL A 170 -2.08 1.78 -2.72
N GLU A 171 -1.50 0.61 -2.40
CA GLU A 171 -0.50 0.42 -1.35
C GLU A 171 0.41 -0.79 -1.68
N PRO A 172 1.44 -0.60 -2.54
CA PRO A 172 2.31 -1.69 -2.98
C PRO A 172 2.92 -2.52 -1.85
N ALA A 173 3.22 -1.89 -0.71
CA ALA A 173 3.76 -2.56 0.46
C ALA A 173 2.85 -3.71 0.96
N ARG A 174 1.53 -3.53 0.93
CA ARG A 174 0.56 -4.57 1.32
C ARG A 174 0.47 -5.69 0.30
N SER A 175 0.59 -5.35 -0.98
CA SER A 175 0.67 -6.35 -2.05
C SER A 175 1.85 -7.29 -1.82
N PHE A 176 3.04 -6.74 -1.54
CA PHE A 176 4.22 -7.55 -1.21
C PHE A 176 4.03 -8.43 0.02
N GLU A 177 3.41 -7.94 1.09
CA GLU A 177 3.15 -8.75 2.30
C GLU A 177 2.25 -9.96 2.00
N ILE A 178 1.21 -9.77 1.19
CA ILE A 178 0.31 -10.86 0.79
C ILE A 178 1.05 -11.88 -0.09
N LEU A 179 1.83 -11.39 -1.06
CA LEU A 179 2.60 -12.25 -1.95
C LEU A 179 3.66 -13.05 -1.17
N ASP A 180 4.36 -12.42 -0.24
CA ASP A 180 5.41 -13.08 0.56
C ASP A 180 4.85 -14.23 1.43
N SER A 181 3.73 -13.98 2.10
CA SER A 181 3.01 -15.01 2.86
C SER A 181 2.59 -16.19 1.97
N GLY A 182 2.08 -15.89 0.78
CA GLY A 182 1.69 -16.90 -0.21
C GLY A 182 2.87 -17.73 -0.73
N ILE A 183 4.03 -17.11 -0.97
CA ILE A 183 5.27 -17.80 -1.35
C ILE A 183 5.71 -18.77 -0.25
N GLY A 184 5.64 -18.34 1.02
CA GLY A 184 5.89 -19.22 2.16
C GLY A 184 5.02 -20.48 2.11
N GLN A 185 3.72 -20.32 1.84
CA GLN A 185 2.81 -21.44 1.72
C GLN A 185 3.09 -22.32 0.49
N LEU A 186 3.44 -21.74 -0.66
CA LEU A 186 3.82 -22.50 -1.85
C LEU A 186 5.08 -23.34 -1.61
N ASN A 187 6.06 -22.82 -0.88
CA ASN A 187 7.26 -23.58 -0.51
C ASN A 187 6.93 -24.83 0.30
N GLU A 188 5.99 -24.73 1.26
CA GLU A 188 5.53 -25.89 2.03
C GLU A 188 4.86 -26.94 1.13
N LEU A 189 4.00 -26.51 0.20
CA LEU A 189 3.33 -27.40 -0.75
C LEU A 189 4.31 -28.08 -1.71
N LEU A 190 5.29 -27.35 -2.21
CA LEU A 190 6.34 -27.90 -3.07
C LEU A 190 7.19 -28.94 -2.34
N THR A 191 7.54 -28.68 -1.08
CA THR A 191 8.27 -29.63 -0.23
C THR A 191 7.46 -30.91 -0.02
N ALA A 192 6.17 -30.79 0.30
CA ALA A 192 5.28 -31.94 0.45
C ALA A 192 5.12 -32.71 -0.88
N ALA A 193 4.97 -32.00 -1.99
CA ALA A 193 4.88 -32.59 -3.32
C ALA A 193 6.15 -33.36 -3.70
N ALA A 194 7.34 -32.88 -3.32
CA ALA A 194 8.60 -33.57 -3.57
C ALA A 194 8.68 -34.91 -2.81
N VAL A 195 8.20 -34.96 -1.55
CA VAL A 195 8.16 -36.20 -0.75
C VAL A 195 7.19 -37.23 -1.32
N LEU A 196 6.03 -36.78 -1.83
CA LEU A 196 5.00 -37.65 -2.40
C LEU A 196 5.27 -38.02 -3.87
N ASN A 197 6.31 -37.46 -4.48
CA ASN A 197 6.60 -37.63 -5.89
C ASN A 197 6.94 -39.10 -6.22
N GLY A 198 6.27 -39.67 -7.21
CA GLY A 198 6.43 -41.08 -7.60
C GLY A 198 5.61 -42.07 -6.77
N PHE A 199 4.98 -41.64 -5.67
CA PHE A 199 4.03 -42.46 -4.90
C PHE A 199 2.59 -42.17 -5.30
N GLU A 200 2.16 -40.92 -5.09
CA GLU A 200 0.76 -40.48 -5.26
C GLU A 200 0.64 -39.35 -6.30
N VAL A 201 1.72 -38.58 -6.49
CA VAL A 201 1.76 -37.45 -7.41
C VAL A 201 3.02 -37.52 -8.27
N ASN A 202 2.96 -37.00 -9.49
CA ASN A 202 4.11 -36.88 -10.38
C ASN A 202 4.25 -35.42 -10.78
N ILE A 203 4.78 -34.62 -9.86
CA ILE A 203 4.94 -33.16 -10.02
C ILE A 203 6.38 -32.84 -10.45
N PHE A 204 7.35 -33.62 -10.00
CA PHE A 204 8.77 -33.45 -10.32
C PHE A 204 9.22 -34.49 -11.34
N ARG A 205 10.05 -34.08 -12.28
CA ARG A 205 10.73 -34.95 -13.25
C ARG A 205 12.23 -34.86 -13.00
N ASP A 206 12.87 -36.00 -12.79
CA ASP A 206 14.30 -36.08 -12.49
C ASP A 206 14.74 -35.21 -11.28
N GLY A 207 13.83 -35.01 -10.32
CA GLY A 207 14.05 -34.19 -9.13
C GLY A 207 13.79 -32.69 -9.33
N GLU A 208 13.44 -32.27 -10.55
CA GLU A 208 13.23 -30.85 -10.90
C GLU A 208 11.74 -30.55 -11.14
N LEU A 209 11.34 -29.32 -10.83
CA LEU A 209 9.99 -28.83 -11.16
C LEU A 209 9.97 -28.42 -12.65
N PRO A 210 9.11 -29.01 -13.49
CA PRO A 210 9.06 -28.68 -14.90
C PRO A 210 8.64 -27.22 -15.12
N LEU A 211 9.43 -26.49 -15.92
CA LEU A 211 9.22 -25.06 -16.23
C LEU A 211 8.01 -24.82 -17.16
N GLN A 212 7.58 -25.84 -17.91
CA GLN A 212 6.45 -25.78 -18.85
C GLN A 212 5.53 -26.98 -18.70
N GLY A 213 4.22 -26.76 -18.88
CA GLY A 213 3.22 -27.84 -18.84
C GLY A 213 3.06 -28.51 -17.46
N GLY A 214 3.50 -27.84 -16.39
CA GLY A 214 3.36 -28.33 -15.01
C GLY A 214 1.92 -28.27 -14.48
N GLY A 215 1.71 -28.89 -13.32
CA GLY A 215 0.41 -28.90 -12.63
C GLY A 215 0.02 -27.55 -12.00
N GLY A 216 -1.03 -27.58 -11.18
CA GLY A 216 -1.57 -26.37 -10.54
C GLY A 216 -0.56 -25.55 -9.73
N LEU A 217 0.42 -26.20 -9.08
CA LEU A 217 1.49 -25.49 -8.36
C LEU A 217 2.37 -24.64 -9.29
N THR A 218 2.78 -25.19 -10.43
CA THR A 218 3.57 -24.46 -11.44
C THR A 218 2.78 -23.29 -12.02
N ALA A 219 1.47 -23.47 -12.25
CA ALA A 219 0.59 -22.38 -12.67
C ALA A 219 0.50 -21.29 -11.61
N MET A 220 0.38 -21.65 -10.33
CA MET A 220 0.31 -20.69 -9.23
C MET A 220 1.62 -19.90 -9.07
N ILE A 221 2.78 -20.56 -9.14
CA ILE A 221 4.09 -19.88 -9.15
C ILE A 221 4.17 -18.85 -10.27
N SER A 222 3.68 -19.22 -11.46
CA SER A 222 3.65 -18.31 -12.62
C SER A 222 2.76 -17.09 -12.37
N ARG A 223 1.64 -17.25 -11.66
CA ARG A 223 0.77 -16.12 -11.24
C ARG A 223 1.48 -15.18 -10.27
N TYR A 224 2.16 -15.72 -9.25
CA TYR A 224 2.98 -14.91 -8.34
C TYR A 224 4.10 -14.17 -9.09
N GLY A 225 4.72 -14.81 -10.08
CA GLY A 225 5.67 -14.18 -10.99
C GLY A 225 5.09 -12.98 -11.75
N GLN A 226 3.85 -13.08 -12.22
CA GLN A 226 3.16 -11.99 -12.92
C GLN A 226 2.86 -10.82 -11.98
N GLU A 227 2.37 -11.08 -10.76
CA GLU A 227 2.11 -10.02 -9.78
C GLU A 227 3.39 -9.32 -9.31
N LEU A 228 4.46 -10.07 -9.08
CA LEU A 228 5.77 -9.47 -8.77
C LEU A 228 6.33 -8.68 -9.95
N ALA A 229 6.07 -9.10 -11.19
CA ALA A 229 6.44 -8.33 -12.37
C ALA A 229 5.67 -7.00 -12.49
N LEU A 230 4.41 -6.97 -12.07
CA LEU A 230 3.62 -5.75 -11.96
C LEU A 230 4.24 -4.79 -10.95
N LEU A 231 4.53 -5.29 -9.74
CA LEU A 231 5.12 -4.49 -8.65
C LEU A 231 6.55 -4.04 -8.94
N ALA A 232 7.30 -4.80 -9.73
CA ALA A 232 8.67 -4.47 -10.12
C ALA A 232 8.78 -3.15 -10.89
N ARG A 233 7.69 -2.69 -11.50
CA ARG A 233 7.62 -1.36 -12.15
C ARG A 233 7.74 -0.22 -11.15
N THR A 234 7.32 -0.45 -9.91
CA THR A 234 7.38 0.53 -8.82
C THR A 234 8.56 0.27 -7.90
N ASP A 235 8.86 -1.00 -7.60
CA ASP A 235 9.93 -1.41 -6.70
C ASP A 235 10.55 -2.73 -7.18
N PHE A 236 11.54 -2.62 -8.05
CA PHE A 236 12.24 -3.77 -8.62
C PHE A 236 13.04 -4.53 -7.58
N GLU A 237 13.78 -3.84 -6.71
CA GLU A 237 14.64 -4.45 -5.69
C GLU A 237 13.82 -5.31 -4.74
N ARG A 238 12.69 -4.79 -4.26
CA ARG A 238 11.78 -5.55 -3.40
C ARG A 238 11.15 -6.74 -4.12
N SER A 239 10.79 -6.58 -5.39
CA SER A 239 10.25 -7.67 -6.20
C SER A 239 11.28 -8.80 -6.41
N GLU A 240 12.54 -8.46 -6.64
CA GLU A 240 13.64 -9.43 -6.74
C GLU A 240 13.87 -10.15 -5.41
N MET A 241 13.92 -9.40 -4.30
CA MET A 241 14.07 -9.96 -2.96
C MET A 241 12.95 -10.96 -2.63
N VAL A 242 11.69 -10.59 -2.85
CA VAL A 242 10.53 -11.47 -2.59
C VAL A 242 10.55 -12.70 -3.51
N ALA A 243 10.95 -12.54 -4.78
CA ALA A 243 11.18 -13.69 -5.66
C ALA A 243 12.29 -14.63 -5.13
N GLY A 244 13.29 -14.08 -4.44
CA GLY A 244 14.35 -14.83 -3.78
C GLY A 244 13.88 -15.76 -2.65
N HIS A 245 12.69 -15.52 -2.08
CA HIS A 245 12.14 -16.32 -0.98
C HIS A 245 11.58 -17.69 -1.42
N PHE A 246 11.42 -17.94 -2.73
CA PHE A 246 11.21 -19.31 -3.21
C PHE A 246 12.39 -20.20 -2.85
N GLN A 247 12.13 -21.34 -2.20
CA GLN A 247 13.17 -22.23 -1.68
C GLN A 247 13.83 -23.06 -2.78
N LEU A 248 13.04 -23.52 -3.76
CA LEU A 248 13.54 -24.25 -4.92
C LEU A 248 14.07 -23.30 -6.00
N ALA A 249 15.02 -23.79 -6.80
CA ALA A 249 15.68 -22.98 -7.82
C ALA A 249 14.74 -22.64 -8.98
N GLU A 250 13.89 -23.57 -9.39
CA GLU A 250 13.03 -23.47 -10.56
C GLU A 250 11.94 -22.41 -10.37
N PRO A 251 11.14 -22.41 -9.27
CA PRO A 251 10.19 -21.33 -9.01
C PRO A 251 10.88 -19.97 -8.95
N ARG A 252 12.04 -19.88 -8.30
CA ARG A 252 12.82 -18.64 -8.21
C ARG A 252 13.23 -18.12 -9.59
N ILE A 253 13.70 -18.99 -10.47
CA ILE A 253 14.07 -18.65 -11.85
C ILE A 253 12.84 -18.21 -12.64
N MET A 254 11.72 -18.95 -12.55
CA MET A 254 10.47 -18.62 -13.23
C MET A 254 9.95 -17.24 -12.84
N THR A 255 9.94 -16.94 -11.54
CA THR A 255 9.48 -15.66 -11.01
C THR A 255 10.40 -14.52 -11.45
N ARG A 256 11.72 -14.69 -11.35
CA ARG A 256 12.69 -13.67 -11.83
C ARG A 256 12.59 -13.43 -13.34
N LEU A 257 12.40 -14.48 -14.13
CA LEU A 257 12.18 -14.35 -15.56
C LEU A 257 10.90 -13.56 -15.85
N SER A 258 9.81 -13.84 -15.12
CA SER A 258 8.55 -13.10 -15.23
C SER A 258 8.73 -11.61 -14.92
N ILE A 259 9.49 -11.29 -13.86
CA ILE A 259 9.83 -9.90 -13.50
C ILE A 259 10.57 -9.20 -14.65
N ILE A 260 11.63 -9.83 -15.16
CA ILE A 260 12.44 -9.27 -16.24
C ILE A 260 11.59 -9.07 -17.50
N GLN A 261 10.77 -10.06 -17.87
CA GLN A 261 9.88 -9.98 -19.03
C GLN A 261 8.86 -8.84 -18.88
N GLY A 262 8.24 -8.71 -17.71
CA GLY A 262 7.25 -7.67 -17.43
C GLY A 262 7.84 -6.24 -17.44
N LEU A 263 9.12 -6.10 -17.09
CA LEU A 263 9.87 -4.85 -17.19
C LEU A 263 10.29 -4.52 -18.62
N LEU A 264 10.70 -5.52 -19.39
CA LEU A 264 11.10 -5.37 -20.80
C LEU A 264 9.90 -5.24 -21.75
N GLY A 265 8.67 -5.40 -21.25
CA GLY A 265 7.46 -5.39 -22.07
C GLY A 265 7.38 -6.60 -23.01
N LEU A 266 8.12 -7.67 -22.72
CA LEU A 266 8.07 -8.91 -23.49
C LEU A 266 6.84 -9.68 -23.01
N GLU A 267 5.79 -9.70 -23.82
CA GLU A 267 4.65 -10.57 -23.55
C GLU A 267 5.12 -12.02 -23.55
N VAL A 268 4.91 -12.71 -22.42
CA VAL A 268 5.04 -14.16 -22.35
C VAL A 268 3.94 -14.72 -23.24
N GLN A 269 4.31 -15.22 -24.41
CA GLN A 269 3.39 -15.98 -25.26
C GLN A 269 2.90 -17.22 -24.49
N GLN A 270 1.82 -17.07 -23.74
CA GLN A 270 0.98 -18.20 -23.36
C GLN A 270 0.18 -18.55 -24.62
N GLN A 271 0.51 -19.69 -25.24
CA GLN A 271 -0.33 -20.27 -26.27
C GLN A 271 -1.73 -20.47 -25.71
N GLN A 272 -2.66 -19.74 -26.31
CA GLN A 272 -4.09 -19.76 -26.00
C GLN A 272 -4.61 -21.18 -26.15
N ASN A 273 -5.00 -21.80 -25.04
CA ASN A 273 -5.98 -22.86 -25.07
C ASN A 273 -7.36 -22.18 -24.92
N PRO A 274 -8.30 -22.30 -25.89
CA PRO A 274 -9.55 -21.56 -25.85
C PRO A 274 -10.52 -22.21 -24.87
N GLY A 275 -10.35 -21.90 -23.57
CA GLY A 275 -11.40 -22.06 -22.56
C GLY A 275 -12.35 -20.85 -22.56
N PRO A 276 -13.61 -21.01 -22.13
CA PRO A 276 -14.68 -20.06 -22.41
C PRO A 276 -14.70 -18.92 -21.38
N PHE A 277 -13.65 -18.11 -21.31
CA PHE A 277 -13.67 -16.88 -20.53
C PHE A 277 -13.08 -15.74 -21.34
N ARG A 278 -13.93 -15.16 -22.17
CA ARG A 278 -13.74 -13.85 -22.82
C ARG A 278 -14.39 -12.80 -21.92
N GLY A 279 -13.61 -11.82 -21.46
CA GLY A 279 -14.19 -10.55 -21.05
C GLY A 279 -13.46 -9.76 -19.97
N PHE A 280 -12.18 -9.41 -20.14
CA PHE A 280 -11.64 -8.15 -19.63
C PHE A 280 -10.56 -7.66 -20.60
N GLY A 281 -11.02 -7.03 -21.68
CA GLY A 281 -10.18 -6.29 -22.60
C GLY A 281 -10.27 -4.80 -22.28
N GLN A 282 -9.20 -4.23 -21.73
CA GLN A 282 -8.84 -2.84 -21.98
C GLN A 282 -7.37 -2.80 -22.39
N THR A 283 -7.15 -2.76 -23.69
CA THR A 283 -5.87 -2.43 -24.31
C THR A 283 -5.53 -0.97 -24.03
N PHE A 284 -4.51 -0.71 -23.21
CA PHE A 284 -3.85 0.59 -23.19
C PHE A 284 -2.76 0.61 -24.26
N THR A 285 -3.05 1.22 -25.40
CA THR A 285 -2.04 1.57 -26.41
C THR A 285 -1.29 2.81 -25.95
N PHE A 286 -0.04 2.63 -25.49
CA PHE A 286 0.88 3.75 -25.27
C PHE A 286 1.48 4.18 -26.62
N ARG A 287 1.21 5.43 -26.98
CA ARG A 287 1.88 6.15 -28.07
C ARG A 287 3.22 6.67 -27.52
N GLN A 288 4.33 6.20 -28.07
CA GLN A 288 5.67 6.75 -27.77
C GLN A 288 5.89 8.07 -28.56
N PRO A 289 6.79 8.95 -28.08
CA PRO A 289 7.08 10.25 -28.71
C PRO A 289 7.77 10.13 -30.08
#